data_AF-A0A9P7WTB8-F1
#
_entry.id   AF-A0A9P7WTB8-F1
#
_cell.length_a   1.000
_cell.length_b   1.000
_cell.length_c   1.000
_cell.angle_alpha   90.00
_cell.angle_beta   90.00
_cell.angle_gamma   90.00
#
_symmetry.space_group_name_H-M   'P 1'
#
loop_
_entity.id
_entity.type
_entity.pdbx_description
1 polymer ?
#
loop_
_entity_poly.entity_id
_entity_poly.type
_entity_poly.pdbx_seq_one_letter_code
_entity_poly.pdbx_strand_id
1 'polypeptide(L)'
;MGGDEQQSPPANFSASQNLNSVPMAASSSYSETNFTSGSKWIKSLTKDRLGQFVGGHFNQVNLGVVLFHERKDDEKHVQMKIWSAPGKEKPSFDDVMKLEEKEWKKVAKGMRIGPSWTNHWFKVHLNIPCAWYDYERIQLEFDPGCEAMIFETDGTPLQGITGGYDGDRRVDFIIPLDARIKGSLDIVIEVSANGMFGISGVGPPDPNRYFSLASADLVVPNQEAWRLM
;
A
#
# COMPACT_ATOMS: atom_id res chain seq x y z
N MET A 1 -104.02 -26.00 14.09
CA MET A 1 -104.34 -27.09 15.03
C MET A 1 -103.04 -27.66 15.54
N GLY A 2 -102.87 -27.73 16.86
CA GLY A 2 -101.68 -28.20 17.58
C GLY A 2 -100.61 -27.11 17.69
N GLY A 3 -100.39 -26.44 18.81
CA GLY A 3 -100.69 -26.80 20.20
C GLY A 3 -99.39 -26.71 20.99
N ASP A 4 -99.37 -25.77 21.93
CA ASP A 4 -98.28 -25.36 22.82
C ASP A 4 -97.51 -26.49 23.51
N GLU A 5 -96.24 -26.22 23.82
CA GLU A 5 -95.81 -26.31 25.22
C GLU A 5 -94.67 -25.31 25.52
N GLN A 6 -95.03 -24.25 26.23
CA GLN A 6 -94.13 -23.37 26.96
C GLN A 6 -93.82 -23.97 28.33
N GLN A 7 -92.54 -23.96 28.73
CA GLN A 7 -92.13 -23.88 30.13
C GLN A 7 -90.92 -22.92 30.25
N SER A 8 -91.00 -21.97 31.19
CA SER A 8 -89.97 -20.99 31.57
C SER A 8 -89.92 -20.92 33.12
N PRO A 9 -88.95 -20.21 33.77
CA PRO A 9 -87.49 -20.39 33.93
C PRO A 9 -87.13 -20.56 35.46
N PRO A 10 -85.87 -20.45 36.00
CA PRO A 10 -85.19 -19.14 36.15
C PRO A 10 -83.62 -19.11 36.19
N ALA A 11 -83.11 -17.91 35.86
CA ALA A 11 -82.00 -17.12 36.43
C ALA A 11 -80.54 -17.64 36.66
N ASN A 12 -79.64 -16.83 36.07
CA ASN A 12 -78.32 -16.35 36.54
C ASN A 12 -77.10 -17.28 36.55
N PHE A 13 -76.09 -16.94 35.74
CA PHE A 13 -74.88 -16.24 36.22
C PHE A 13 -74.03 -15.74 35.04
N SER A 14 -73.54 -14.50 35.13
CA SER A 14 -72.63 -13.88 34.18
C SER A 14 -71.22 -14.49 34.27
N ALA A 15 -70.51 -14.62 33.14
CA ALA A 15 -69.09 -14.31 33.07
C ALA A 15 -68.63 -14.21 31.61
N SER A 16 -68.32 -12.98 31.20
CA SER A 16 -67.45 -12.65 30.08
C SER A 16 -66.08 -13.31 30.24
N GLN A 17 -65.65 -14.12 29.26
CA GLN A 17 -64.25 -14.50 29.06
C GLN A 17 -64.02 -14.65 27.55
N ASN A 18 -63.42 -13.64 26.91
CA ASN A 18 -61.99 -13.36 26.76
C ASN A 18 -61.50 -13.85 25.39
N LEU A 19 -61.32 -12.86 24.49
CA LEU A 19 -60.57 -12.99 23.25
C LEU A 19 -59.12 -13.37 23.62
N ASN A 20 -58.77 -14.64 23.45
CA ASN A 20 -57.37 -15.06 23.55
C ASN A 20 -56.61 -14.50 22.34
N SER A 21 -55.91 -13.41 22.60
CA SER A 21 -54.78 -12.92 21.85
C SER A 21 -53.77 -14.05 21.61
N VAL A 22 -53.42 -14.29 20.35
CA VAL A 22 -52.24 -15.08 19.99
C VAL A 22 -51.01 -14.34 20.53
N PRO A 23 -50.16 -14.94 21.38
CA PRO A 23 -48.94 -14.28 21.78
C PRO A 23 -47.97 -14.30 20.59
N MET A 24 -47.65 -13.11 20.07
CA MET A 24 -46.42 -12.88 19.32
C MET A 24 -45.26 -13.23 20.27
N ALA A 25 -44.76 -14.46 20.18
CA ALA A 25 -43.53 -14.84 20.83
C ALA A 25 -42.43 -13.94 20.23
N ALA A 26 -41.92 -13.01 21.02
CA ALA A 26 -40.71 -12.28 20.68
C ALA A 26 -39.63 -13.33 20.44
N SER A 27 -39.19 -13.49 19.19
CA SER A 27 -38.04 -14.35 18.88
C SER A 27 -36.83 -13.77 19.59
N SER A 28 -36.48 -14.31 20.76
CA SER A 28 -35.22 -14.01 21.42
C SER A 28 -34.11 -14.24 20.41
N SER A 29 -33.31 -13.20 20.14
CA SER A 29 -32.14 -13.29 19.25
C SER A 29 -31.06 -14.26 19.77
N TYR A 30 -31.20 -14.68 21.02
CA TYR A 30 -30.33 -15.64 21.68
C TYR A 30 -31.03 -17.00 21.83
N SER A 31 -30.37 -18.05 21.33
CA SER A 31 -30.86 -19.43 21.41
C SER A 31 -30.84 -19.95 22.84
N GLU A 32 -31.94 -20.58 23.28
CA GLU A 32 -32.06 -21.19 24.62
C GLU A 32 -31.14 -22.40 24.82
N THR A 33 -30.80 -23.10 23.74
CA THR A 33 -29.94 -24.29 23.75
C THR A 33 -28.69 -24.07 22.89
N ASN A 34 -27.51 -24.37 23.45
CA ASN A 34 -26.26 -24.41 22.70
C ASN A 34 -25.71 -25.85 22.66
N PHE A 35 -25.66 -26.43 21.47
CA PHE A 35 -25.17 -27.80 21.23
C PHE A 35 -23.66 -27.85 20.91
N THR A 36 -22.98 -26.71 20.94
CA THR A 36 -21.56 -26.56 20.58
C THR A 36 -20.76 -25.95 21.73
N SER A 37 -19.48 -26.31 21.85
CA SER A 37 -18.57 -25.65 22.77
C SER A 37 -18.01 -24.37 22.14
N GLY A 38 -17.82 -23.33 22.96
CA GLY A 38 -17.13 -22.11 22.51
C GLY A 38 -15.62 -22.34 22.41
N SER A 39 -15.02 -21.88 21.31
CA SER A 39 -13.56 -21.91 21.15
C SER A 39 -12.88 -20.88 22.05
N LYS A 40 -12.04 -21.33 22.98
CA LYS A 40 -11.14 -20.44 23.74
C LYS A 40 -9.93 -20.09 22.88
N TRP A 41 -9.66 -18.81 22.72
CA TRP A 41 -8.56 -18.33 21.89
C TRP A 41 -7.21 -18.58 22.60
N ILE A 42 -6.29 -19.25 21.90
CA ILE A 42 -4.90 -19.34 22.32
C ILE A 42 -4.22 -18.03 21.95
N LYS A 43 -3.86 -17.22 22.95
CA LYS A 43 -3.39 -15.84 22.75
C LYS A 43 -2.19 -15.74 21.80
N SER A 44 -1.17 -16.58 21.99
CA SER A 44 0.02 -16.61 21.14
C SER A 44 -0.34 -16.93 19.69
N LEU A 45 -1.00 -18.08 19.46
CA LEU A 45 -1.39 -18.50 18.12
C LEU A 45 -2.28 -17.46 17.40
N THR A 46 -3.19 -16.82 18.13
CA THR A 46 -4.06 -15.80 17.54
C THR A 46 -3.25 -14.56 17.14
N LYS A 47 -2.32 -14.12 17.98
CA LYS A 47 -1.42 -13.01 17.67
C LYS A 47 -0.53 -13.34 16.47
N ASP A 48 0.03 -14.54 16.41
CA ASP A 48 0.96 -14.95 15.35
C ASP A 48 0.26 -15.03 13.98
N ARG A 49 -1.03 -15.37 13.95
CA ARG A 49 -1.85 -15.37 12.72
C ARG A 49 -2.00 -13.98 12.10
N LEU A 50 -2.01 -12.91 12.91
CA LEU A 50 -2.11 -11.55 12.39
C LEU A 50 -0.88 -11.20 11.53
N GLY A 51 0.31 -11.68 11.91
CA GLY A 51 1.54 -11.50 11.13
C GLY A 51 1.55 -12.24 9.79
N GLN A 52 0.55 -13.09 9.51
CA GLN A 52 0.39 -13.77 8.23
C GLN A 52 -0.52 -13.01 7.25
N PHE A 53 -1.16 -11.92 7.70
CA PHE A 53 -2.09 -11.15 6.86
C PHE A 53 -1.38 -10.43 5.71
N VAL A 54 -0.17 -9.92 5.98
CA VAL A 54 0.71 -9.26 4.99
C VAL A 54 2.11 -9.87 5.15
N GLY A 55 2.41 -10.89 4.34
CA GLY A 55 3.68 -11.64 4.37
C GLY A 55 3.65 -13.02 5.06
N GLY A 56 4.77 -13.42 5.65
CA GLY A 56 4.91 -14.71 6.34
C GLY A 56 4.83 -15.94 5.42
N HIS A 57 4.45 -17.08 5.99
CA HIS A 57 4.38 -18.37 5.30
C HIS A 57 3.34 -18.38 4.17
N PHE A 58 2.30 -17.55 4.28
CA PHE A 58 1.20 -17.45 3.32
C PHE A 58 1.34 -16.27 2.35
N ASN A 59 2.55 -15.74 2.16
CA ASN A 59 2.83 -14.60 1.29
C ASN A 59 2.44 -14.80 -0.19
N GLN A 60 2.15 -16.03 -0.61
CA GLN A 60 1.67 -16.35 -1.96
C GLN A 60 0.15 -16.27 -2.11
N VAL A 61 -0.60 -16.10 -1.01
CA VAL A 61 -2.08 -16.16 -1.02
C VAL A 61 -2.75 -15.13 -0.12
N ASN A 62 -2.00 -14.33 0.62
CA ASN A 62 -2.55 -13.31 1.52
C ASN A 62 -2.72 -11.95 0.84
N LEU A 63 -3.06 -10.90 1.60
CA LEU A 63 -3.32 -9.57 1.06
C LEU A 63 -2.14 -9.03 0.23
N GLY A 64 -0.91 -9.41 0.57
CA GLY A 64 0.31 -8.99 -0.12
C GLY A 64 0.29 -9.23 -1.63
N VAL A 65 -0.35 -10.31 -2.09
CA VAL A 65 -0.37 -10.66 -3.52
C VAL A 65 -1.32 -9.81 -4.36
N VAL A 66 -2.25 -9.11 -3.72
CA VAL A 66 -3.26 -8.27 -4.39
C VAL A 66 -3.04 -6.77 -4.18
N LEU A 67 -1.91 -6.38 -3.57
CA LEU A 67 -1.57 -4.98 -3.32
C LEU A 67 -1.38 -4.15 -4.60
N PHE A 68 -1.09 -4.80 -5.74
CA PHE A 68 -0.89 -4.12 -7.01
C PHE A 68 -1.72 -4.80 -8.10
N HIS A 69 -2.40 -4.00 -8.91
CA HIS A 69 -3.04 -4.49 -10.13
C HIS A 69 -2.00 -4.76 -11.23
N GLU A 70 -1.03 -3.85 -11.36
CA GLU A 70 0.00 -3.90 -12.39
C GLU A 70 1.35 -3.44 -11.84
N ARG A 71 2.42 -3.99 -12.41
CA ARG A 71 3.82 -3.62 -12.15
C ARG A 71 4.60 -3.76 -13.45
N LYS A 72 5.34 -2.71 -13.84
CA LYS A 72 6.23 -2.69 -15.01
C LYS A 72 7.60 -2.14 -14.59
N ASP A 73 8.64 -2.88 -14.92
CA ASP A 73 10.04 -2.53 -14.63
C ASP A 73 10.93 -2.67 -15.88
N ASP A 74 10.30 -2.86 -17.05
CA ASP A 74 10.98 -3.03 -18.31
C ASP A 74 11.41 -1.69 -18.94
N GLU A 75 12.38 -1.77 -19.85
CA GLU A 75 12.96 -0.61 -20.52
C GLU A 75 11.98 0.15 -21.41
N LYS A 76 10.78 -0.38 -21.72
CA LYS A 76 9.79 0.39 -22.47
C LYS A 76 9.06 1.37 -21.57
N HIS A 77 8.92 1.06 -20.29
CA HIS A 77 8.15 1.84 -19.33
C HIS A 77 9.04 2.68 -18.41
N VAL A 78 10.22 2.20 -18.06
CA VAL A 78 11.14 2.90 -17.14
C VAL A 78 12.53 2.93 -17.77
N GLN A 79 12.97 4.11 -18.22
CA GLN A 79 14.32 4.33 -18.71
C GLN A 79 15.10 5.20 -17.71
N MET A 80 16.30 4.75 -17.37
CA MET A 80 17.13 5.45 -16.41
C MET A 80 18.55 5.64 -16.95
N LYS A 81 19.09 6.81 -16.67
CA LYS A 81 20.52 7.09 -16.83
C LYS A 81 21.06 7.64 -15.53
N ILE A 82 22.30 7.29 -15.21
CA ILE A 82 22.99 7.74 -14.01
C ILE A 82 24.22 8.56 -14.38
N TRP A 83 24.48 9.59 -13.60
CA TRP A 83 25.79 10.21 -13.46
C TRP A 83 26.21 10.14 -11.98
N SER A 84 27.50 9.97 -11.71
CA SER A 84 28.00 9.83 -10.33
C SER A 84 29.05 10.91 -10.09
N ALA A 85 28.87 11.65 -8.99
CA ALA A 85 29.79 12.71 -8.63
C ALA A 85 31.19 12.14 -8.32
N PRO A 86 32.26 12.81 -8.75
CA PRO A 86 33.62 12.43 -8.37
C PRO A 86 33.80 12.50 -6.84
N GLY A 87 34.40 11.45 -6.27
CA GLY A 87 34.67 11.41 -4.83
C GLY A 87 33.39 11.50 -3.99
N LYS A 88 33.30 12.50 -3.11
CA LYS A 88 32.17 12.72 -2.18
C LYS A 88 31.55 14.11 -2.35
N GLU A 89 31.71 14.68 -3.53
CA GLU A 89 31.12 15.96 -3.87
C GLU A 89 29.58 15.84 -3.92
N LYS A 90 28.90 16.93 -3.55
CA LYS A 90 27.45 17.08 -3.63
C LYS A 90 27.12 18.26 -4.54
N PRO A 91 27.24 18.08 -5.87
CA PRO A 91 26.97 19.15 -6.81
C PRO A 91 25.50 19.56 -6.78
N SER A 92 25.22 20.81 -7.15
CA SER A 92 23.86 21.33 -7.24
C SER A 92 23.12 20.74 -8.45
N PHE A 93 21.78 20.79 -8.42
CA PHE A 93 20.95 20.43 -9.57
C PHE A 93 21.40 21.15 -10.85
N ASP A 94 21.60 22.47 -10.76
CA ASP A 94 21.97 23.31 -11.91
C ASP A 94 23.30 22.90 -12.53
N ASP A 95 24.27 22.49 -11.71
CA ASP A 95 25.58 22.06 -12.22
C ASP A 95 25.50 20.71 -12.90
N VAL A 96 24.72 19.78 -12.33
CA VAL A 96 24.52 18.45 -12.91
C VAL A 96 23.71 18.50 -14.20
N MET A 97 22.72 19.40 -14.31
CA MET A 97 21.92 19.52 -15.53
C MET A 97 22.68 20.15 -16.70
N LYS A 98 23.82 20.83 -16.46
CA LYS A 98 24.71 21.35 -17.51
C LYS A 98 25.58 20.25 -18.15
N LEU A 99 25.65 19.06 -17.56
CA LEU A 99 26.48 17.97 -18.06
C LEU A 99 26.00 17.49 -19.43
N GLU A 100 26.95 17.04 -20.25
CA GLU A 100 26.66 16.51 -21.57
C GLU A 100 26.03 15.12 -21.50
N GLU A 101 25.19 14.78 -22.47
CA GLU A 101 24.48 13.49 -22.50
C GLU A 101 25.42 12.27 -22.48
N LYS A 102 26.65 12.41 -23.01
CA LYS A 102 27.68 11.35 -23.01
C LYS A 102 28.20 10.98 -21.62
N GLU A 103 28.02 11.86 -20.63
CA GLU A 103 28.45 11.64 -19.25
C GLU A 103 27.47 10.74 -18.49
N TRP A 104 26.24 10.64 -18.99
CA TRP A 104 25.17 9.84 -18.40
C TRP A 104 25.23 8.41 -18.93
N LYS A 105 25.25 7.45 -18.01
CA LYS A 105 25.33 6.02 -18.32
C LYS A 105 23.96 5.38 -18.14
N LYS A 106 23.51 4.61 -19.12
CA LYS A 106 22.26 3.83 -19.00
C LYS A 106 22.36 2.82 -17.87
N VAL A 107 21.31 2.70 -17.07
CA VAL A 107 21.23 1.79 -15.92
C VAL A 107 19.86 1.15 -15.82
N ALA A 108 19.78 0.10 -15.01
CA ALA A 108 18.55 -0.63 -14.71
C ALA A 108 18.48 -0.96 -13.21
N LYS A 109 17.31 -1.43 -12.78
CA LYS A 109 17.10 -2.01 -11.45
C LYS A 109 18.16 -3.07 -11.13
N GLY A 110 18.58 -3.14 -9.87
CA GLY A 110 19.60 -4.07 -9.37
C GLY A 110 21.03 -3.53 -9.42
N MET A 111 21.27 -2.32 -9.94
CA MET A 111 22.59 -1.72 -9.93
C MET A 111 23.09 -1.40 -8.51
N ARG A 112 24.41 -1.41 -8.31
CA ARG A 112 25.04 -1.00 -7.05
C ARG A 112 25.30 0.50 -7.02
N ILE A 113 25.02 1.13 -5.88
CA ILE A 113 25.17 2.57 -5.64
C ILE A 113 26.13 2.75 -4.46
N GLY A 114 27.09 3.67 -4.57
CA GLY A 114 28.10 3.91 -3.53
C GLY A 114 29.51 4.16 -4.10
N PRO A 115 30.55 4.17 -3.25
CA PRO A 115 30.54 3.78 -1.83
C PRO A 115 29.90 4.82 -0.88
N SER A 116 29.98 4.62 0.44
CA SER A 116 29.39 5.52 1.44
C SER A 116 29.68 7.00 1.19
N TRP A 117 28.64 7.82 1.32
CA TRP A 117 28.65 9.29 1.18
C TRP A 117 28.91 9.81 -0.24
N THR A 118 28.95 8.96 -1.26
CA THR A 118 28.91 9.42 -2.65
C THR A 118 27.53 9.91 -3.05
N ASN A 119 27.48 10.72 -4.10
CA ASN A 119 26.26 11.31 -4.62
C ASN A 119 26.08 10.89 -6.07
N HIS A 120 24.85 10.53 -6.44
CA HIS A 120 24.51 10.00 -7.74
C HIS A 120 23.23 10.67 -8.23
N TRP A 121 23.20 11.02 -9.51
CA TRP A 121 22.06 11.65 -10.12
C TRP A 121 21.48 10.73 -11.18
N PHE A 122 20.16 10.61 -11.19
CA PHE A 122 19.42 9.82 -12.14
C PHE A 122 18.54 10.74 -12.99
N LYS A 123 18.60 10.56 -14.32
CA LYS A 123 17.55 11.02 -15.22
C LYS A 123 16.61 9.85 -15.46
N VAL A 124 15.34 10.01 -15.12
CA VAL A 124 14.32 8.97 -15.24
C VAL A 124 13.25 9.44 -16.21
N HIS A 125 13.04 8.66 -17.27
CA HIS A 125 11.93 8.80 -18.17
C HIS A 125 10.94 7.66 -17.92
N LEU A 126 9.67 8.01 -17.78
CA LEU A 126 8.58 7.07 -17.58
C LEU A 126 7.63 7.16 -18.77
N ASN A 127 7.35 6.02 -19.38
CA ASN A 127 6.24 5.88 -20.34
C ASN A 127 5.06 5.24 -19.61
N ILE A 128 3.97 6.00 -19.47
CA ILE A 128 2.80 5.62 -18.71
C ILE A 128 1.77 5.02 -19.67
N PRO A 129 1.37 3.74 -19.50
CA PRO A 129 0.39 3.13 -20.37
C PRO A 129 -0.96 3.87 -20.34
N CYS A 130 -1.51 4.21 -21.51
CA CYS A 130 -2.82 4.86 -21.60
C CYS A 130 -3.94 4.02 -20.97
N ALA A 131 -3.80 2.69 -20.98
CA ALA A 131 -4.73 1.76 -20.35
C ALA A 131 -4.83 1.93 -18.82
N TRP A 132 -3.88 2.64 -18.20
CA TRP A 132 -3.88 2.86 -16.75
C TRP A 132 -4.60 4.14 -16.33
N TYR A 133 -5.10 4.92 -17.28
CA TYR A 133 -5.74 6.22 -17.02
C TYR A 133 -6.86 6.15 -15.99
N ASP A 134 -7.68 5.10 -16.02
CA ASP A 134 -8.84 4.94 -15.15
C ASP A 134 -8.49 4.47 -13.73
N TYR A 135 -7.23 4.09 -13.46
CA TYR A 135 -6.83 3.71 -12.10
C TYR A 135 -6.72 4.94 -11.19
N GLU A 136 -7.20 4.77 -9.96
CA GLU A 136 -7.16 5.82 -8.92
C GLU A 136 -5.74 6.37 -8.72
N ARG A 137 -4.74 5.49 -8.71
CA ARG A 137 -3.34 5.84 -8.46
C ARG A 137 -2.42 5.08 -9.41
N ILE A 138 -1.45 5.82 -9.94
CA ILE A 138 -0.24 5.31 -10.58
C ILE A 138 0.92 5.93 -9.83
N GLN A 139 1.96 5.16 -9.54
CA GLN A 139 3.15 5.66 -8.85
C GLN A 139 4.42 4.99 -9.39
N LEU A 140 5.54 5.69 -9.22
CA LEU A 140 6.87 5.10 -9.32
C LEU A 140 7.27 4.58 -7.94
N GLU A 141 7.72 3.33 -7.85
CA GLU A 141 8.42 2.78 -6.69
C GLU A 141 9.92 2.82 -6.93
N PHE A 142 10.60 3.80 -6.34
CA PHE A 142 12.04 3.99 -6.46
C PHE A 142 12.72 3.77 -5.10
N ASP A 143 13.46 2.67 -4.98
CA ASP A 143 14.15 2.28 -3.76
C ASP A 143 15.64 2.09 -4.01
N PRO A 144 16.48 3.11 -3.76
CA PRO A 144 17.92 2.98 -3.90
C PRO A 144 18.59 2.29 -2.70
N GLY A 145 17.81 1.89 -1.68
CA GLY A 145 18.33 1.35 -0.42
C GLY A 145 18.94 2.41 0.51
N CYS A 146 18.85 3.68 0.14
CA CYS A 146 19.44 4.84 0.83
C CYS A 146 18.53 6.08 0.65
N GLU A 147 19.02 7.26 1.04
CA GLU A 147 18.28 8.52 0.85
C GLU A 147 18.29 8.99 -0.60
N ALA A 148 17.18 9.58 -1.04
CA ALA A 148 17.07 10.25 -2.34
C ALA A 148 16.06 11.42 -2.33
N MET A 149 16.13 12.27 -3.35
CA MET A 149 15.21 13.39 -3.57
C MET A 149 14.80 13.41 -5.05
N ILE A 150 13.49 13.47 -5.30
CA ILE A 150 12.92 13.61 -6.63
C ILE A 150 12.74 15.09 -6.95
N PHE A 151 13.14 15.48 -8.15
CA PHE A 151 13.01 16.82 -8.71
C PHE A 151 12.26 16.77 -10.04
N GLU A 152 11.54 17.84 -10.34
CA GLU A 152 11.13 18.16 -11.71
C GLU A 152 12.35 18.52 -12.57
N THR A 153 12.17 18.54 -13.89
CA THR A 153 13.24 18.87 -14.84
C THR A 153 13.72 20.32 -14.74
N ASP A 154 12.97 21.19 -14.05
CA ASP A 154 13.34 22.59 -13.80
C ASP A 154 14.08 22.81 -12.47
N GLY A 155 14.27 21.75 -11.67
CA GLY A 155 14.93 21.80 -10.38
C GLY A 155 13.99 21.94 -9.18
N THR A 156 12.68 21.95 -9.38
CA THR A 156 11.70 21.99 -8.29
C THR A 156 11.74 20.68 -7.50
N PRO A 157 12.07 20.71 -6.18
CA PRO A 157 12.06 19.50 -5.36
C PRO A 157 10.63 19.05 -5.09
N LEU A 158 10.35 17.76 -5.31
CA LEU A 158 9.02 17.18 -5.17
C LEU A 158 8.89 16.31 -3.92
N GLN A 159 9.80 15.35 -3.74
CA GLN A 159 9.66 14.37 -2.67
C GLN A 159 10.99 13.73 -2.24
N GLY A 160 11.21 13.65 -0.93
CA GLY A 160 12.24 12.81 -0.35
C GLY A 160 11.85 11.32 -0.38
N ILE A 161 12.86 10.48 -0.55
CA ILE A 161 12.78 9.02 -0.58
C ILE A 161 13.71 8.50 0.51
N THR A 162 13.20 7.60 1.34
CA THR A 162 13.95 6.87 2.35
C THR A 162 13.85 5.39 1.99
N GLY A 163 14.90 4.90 1.34
CA GLY A 163 15.00 3.53 0.87
C GLY A 163 15.34 2.52 1.96
N GLY A 164 15.36 1.23 1.59
CA GLY A 164 15.60 0.13 2.52
C GLY A 164 14.34 -0.33 3.26
N TYR A 165 14.44 -1.42 4.02
CA TYR A 165 13.29 -2.12 4.61
C TYR A 165 13.05 -1.78 6.09
N ASP A 166 13.55 -0.63 6.53
CA ASP A 166 13.33 -0.12 7.89
C ASP A 166 11.94 0.55 8.02
N GLY A 167 11.52 0.87 9.24
CA GLY A 167 10.16 1.36 9.53
C GLY A 167 9.80 2.70 8.88
N ASP A 168 10.79 3.53 8.55
CA ASP A 168 10.61 4.87 7.96
C ASP A 168 10.66 4.85 6.42
N ARG A 169 10.55 3.66 5.82
CA ARG A 169 10.59 3.47 4.36
C ARG A 169 9.55 4.34 3.65
N ARG A 170 10.00 5.13 2.68
CA ARG A 170 9.15 5.87 1.74
C ARG A 170 9.78 5.81 0.36
N VAL A 171 9.17 5.06 -0.55
CA VAL A 171 9.72 4.77 -1.89
C VAL A 171 8.72 5.03 -3.01
N ASP A 172 7.49 5.35 -2.66
CA ASP A 172 6.41 5.64 -3.60
C ASP A 172 6.41 7.13 -3.99
N PHE A 173 6.32 7.40 -5.29
CA PHE A 173 6.11 8.73 -5.84
C PHE A 173 4.90 8.71 -6.76
N ILE A 174 3.82 9.38 -6.33
CA ILE A 174 2.55 9.40 -7.06
C ILE A 174 2.72 10.20 -8.35
N ILE A 175 2.34 9.60 -9.48
CA ILE A 175 2.39 10.25 -10.78
C ILE A 175 1.31 11.35 -10.85
N PRO A 176 1.68 12.61 -11.15
CA PRO A 176 0.75 13.71 -11.35
C PRO A 176 -0.26 13.45 -12.48
N LEU A 177 -1.48 13.98 -12.36
CA LEU A 177 -2.56 13.70 -13.32
C LEU A 177 -2.26 14.18 -14.75
N ASP A 178 -1.63 15.34 -14.88
CA ASP A 178 -1.17 15.91 -16.14
C ASP A 178 -0.16 14.99 -16.85
N ALA A 179 0.76 14.39 -16.10
CA ALA A 179 1.70 13.40 -16.63
C ALA A 179 0.99 12.11 -17.07
N ARG A 180 -0.05 11.67 -16.35
CA ARG A 180 -0.90 10.54 -16.77
C ARG A 180 -1.63 10.83 -18.09
N ILE A 181 -2.17 12.05 -18.23
CA ILE A 181 -2.84 12.51 -19.46
C ILE A 181 -1.85 12.57 -20.62
N LYS A 182 -0.65 13.10 -20.38
CA LYS A 182 0.44 13.17 -21.37
C LYS A 182 0.94 11.78 -21.78
N GLY A 183 0.84 10.79 -20.88
CA GLY A 183 1.36 9.44 -21.08
C GLY A 183 2.86 9.31 -20.84
N SER A 184 3.51 10.36 -20.32
CA SER A 184 4.93 10.31 -19.98
C SER A 184 5.29 11.27 -18.85
N LEU A 185 6.37 10.96 -18.13
CA LEU A 185 6.94 11.81 -17.10
C LEU A 185 8.46 11.77 -17.14
N ASP A 186 9.08 12.94 -17.11
CA ASP A 186 10.51 13.12 -16.95
C ASP A 186 10.78 13.70 -15.55
N ILE A 187 11.64 13.03 -14.79
CA ILE A 187 12.08 13.50 -13.48
C ILE A 187 13.58 13.28 -13.32
N VAL A 188 14.14 13.99 -12.35
CA VAL A 188 15.52 13.83 -11.93
C VAL A 188 15.52 13.35 -10.48
N ILE A 189 16.41 12.42 -10.13
CA ILE A 189 16.51 11.91 -8.77
C ILE A 189 17.96 12.06 -8.29
N GLU A 190 18.16 12.84 -7.23
CA GLU A 190 19.41 12.86 -6.48
C GLU A 190 19.40 11.70 -5.48
N VAL A 191 20.45 10.89 -5.46
CA VAL A 191 20.62 9.75 -4.55
C VAL A 191 21.92 9.96 -3.76
N SER A 192 21.80 9.97 -2.43
CA SER A 192 22.95 10.03 -1.53
C SER A 192 23.18 8.66 -0.91
N ALA A 193 24.40 8.13 -1.04
CA ALA A 193 24.77 6.80 -0.54
C ALA A 193 24.96 6.79 0.99
N ASN A 194 23.89 7.06 1.73
CA ASN A 194 23.75 6.94 3.17
C ASN A 194 22.28 6.67 3.53
N GLY A 195 22.02 6.02 4.67
CA GLY A 195 20.66 5.96 5.21
C GLY A 195 20.30 7.23 5.98
N MET A 196 19.07 7.29 6.47
CA MET A 196 18.53 8.40 7.27
C MET A 196 19.41 8.76 8.48
N PHE A 197 20.04 7.78 9.11
CA PHE A 197 20.98 7.97 10.24
C PHE A 197 22.44 7.69 9.87
N GLY A 198 22.82 7.89 8.61
CA GLY A 198 24.17 7.64 8.13
C GLY A 198 24.41 6.18 7.73
N ILE A 199 25.58 5.62 8.09
CA ILE A 199 26.05 4.32 7.55
C ILE A 199 25.98 3.17 8.56
N SER A 200 26.34 3.40 9.82
CA SER A 200 26.54 2.31 10.81
C SER A 200 25.80 2.56 12.12
N GLY A 201 24.72 3.36 12.10
CA GLY A 201 24.01 3.77 13.31
C GLY A 201 24.95 4.50 14.27
N VAL A 202 25.13 3.96 15.49
CA VAL A 202 26.03 4.51 16.52
C VAL A 202 27.50 4.11 16.35
N GLY A 203 27.80 3.16 15.47
CA GLY A 203 29.16 2.70 15.20
C GLY A 203 29.92 3.60 14.21
N PRO A 204 31.24 3.42 14.07
CA PRO A 204 32.01 4.12 13.05
C PRO A 204 31.46 3.79 11.65
N PRO A 205 31.32 4.78 10.77
CA PRO A 205 30.77 4.57 9.43
C PRO A 205 31.72 3.72 8.58
N ASP A 206 31.20 2.65 7.96
CA ASP A 206 31.96 1.91 6.95
C ASP A 206 32.15 2.79 5.70
N PRO A 207 33.37 3.15 5.30
CA PRO A 207 33.58 3.98 4.11
C PRO A 207 33.23 3.25 2.81
N ASN A 208 33.07 1.92 2.81
CA ASN A 208 32.87 1.08 1.64
C ASN A 208 31.52 0.35 1.63
N ARG A 209 30.50 0.90 2.29
CA ARG A 209 29.12 0.38 2.16
C ARG A 209 28.60 0.70 0.76
N TYR A 210 27.95 -0.28 0.15
CA TYR A 210 27.24 -0.12 -1.10
C TYR A 210 25.76 -0.45 -0.90
N PHE A 211 24.93 0.28 -1.60
CA PHE A 211 23.50 0.09 -1.68
C PHE A 211 23.15 -0.54 -3.03
N SER A 212 21.91 -0.97 -3.19
CA SER A 212 21.41 -1.56 -4.44
C SER A 212 20.06 -0.94 -4.76
N LEU A 213 19.86 -0.60 -6.04
CA LEU A 213 18.57 -0.13 -6.54
C LEU A 213 17.58 -1.30 -6.53
N ALA A 214 16.85 -1.45 -5.43
CA ALA A 214 15.97 -2.57 -5.15
C ALA A 214 14.66 -2.50 -5.96
N SER A 215 14.14 -1.29 -6.19
CA SER A 215 12.99 -1.07 -7.08
C SER A 215 13.17 0.19 -7.92
N ALA A 216 12.66 0.13 -9.15
CA ALA A 216 12.49 1.27 -10.05
C ALA A 216 11.32 0.94 -10.97
N ASP A 217 10.15 0.77 -10.35
CA ASP A 217 9.02 0.10 -10.97
C ASP A 217 7.86 1.07 -11.12
N LEU A 218 7.24 1.12 -12.29
CA LEU A 218 5.98 1.83 -12.50
C LEU A 218 4.83 0.90 -12.09
N VAL A 219 4.01 1.31 -11.13
CA VAL A 219 3.01 0.43 -10.51
C VAL A 219 1.64 1.07 -10.41
N VAL A 220 0.63 0.21 -10.37
CA VAL A 220 -0.77 0.56 -10.09
C VAL A 220 -1.17 -0.10 -8.77
N PRO A 221 -1.09 0.61 -7.64
CA PRO A 221 -1.49 0.07 -6.35
C PRO A 221 -3.01 -0.10 -6.27
N ASN A 222 -3.46 -1.27 -5.80
CA ASN A 222 -4.86 -1.53 -5.50
C ASN A 222 -5.27 -0.78 -4.23
N GLN A 223 -5.86 0.41 -4.39
CA GLN A 223 -6.17 1.29 -3.25
C GLN A 223 -7.13 0.64 -2.25
N GLU A 224 -8.01 -0.26 -2.66
CA GLU A 224 -8.88 -0.99 -1.72
C GLU A 224 -8.06 -1.92 -0.82
N ALA A 225 -7.15 -2.71 -1.41
CA ALA A 225 -6.26 -3.58 -0.65
C ALA A 225 -5.31 -2.77 0.26
N TRP A 226 -4.77 -1.65 -0.24
CA TRP A 226 -3.90 -0.77 0.55
C TRP A 226 -4.62 -0.13 1.73
N ARG A 227 -5.92 0.19 1.62
CA ARG A 227 -6.72 0.74 2.74
C ARG A 227 -6.99 -0.29 3.85
N LEU A 228 -6.77 -1.58 3.61
CA LEU A 228 -6.87 -2.64 4.62
C LEU A 228 -5.59 -2.83 5.43
N MET A 229 -4.48 -2.20 5.04
CA MET A 229 -3.21 -2.18 5.77
C MET A 229 -3.15 -0.98 6.72
#